data_AF-A0A966W9X5-F1
#
_entry.id   AF-A0A966W9X5-F1
#
_cell.length_a   1.000
_cell.length_b   1.000
_cell.length_c   1.000
_cell.angle_alpha   90.00
_cell.angle_beta   90.00
_cell.angle_gamma   90.00
#
_symmetry.space_group_name_H-M   'P 1'
#
loop_
_entity.id
_entity.type
_entity.pdbx_description
1 polymer ?
#
loop_
_entity_poly.entity_id
_entity_poly.type
_entity_poly.pdbx_seq_one_letter_code
_entity_poly.pdbx_strand_id
1 'polypeptide(L)'
;MRRRPATVERPLAPTAPRRRPAADQQGDPAPLNPVSGLSKRVRPVASPVVIRPAGQRGGAGLHPLSNGQANAALRAYEQRTLGAFDRIVPVLKRLSALQHEGDFVAEAQRLALAELGHELPLPILEQAWTSQLDMRTLFAWCVFEAYEQTSLAFYNDDPLAGQAGSPDADAFDAFLLDCGFHLLDITPCADGRLAHAIAYALRLPFSSVRRRSHAGAMFDVENTVDRWVKTEHRRYREGLPNPAHSDTRYLKVVVYHFSSKDPCHEGCAAHGSDDKAAAAQGLQRLKDFQEAVENSFCCGASVDLLLIGMDTDTDAIRVHVPGADGSTDLDTWLDARDVYDATRALTADQARQRLIELVQAAAAASPDAGMVRLVARLLEHNLSQIDYVRQYHGGSYSDFGHAERFIGVGIGFKEVHLRNLTYFAYMDTVEEGAPDLDVGVKIFSGLNVSRGLPIPVVLRFDYHGAVPGARERAIAHCGRVKTAIEARYRDLCQQGLLHTLLTVRDRDRHVPAETVSSSITFNTGGGH
;
A
#
# COMPACT_ATOMS: atom_id res chain seq x y z
N MET A 1 15.21 50.54 52.72
CA MET A 1 15.11 50.36 51.25
C MET A 1 15.39 48.91 50.89
N ARG A 2 14.35 48.11 50.61
CA ARG A 2 14.49 46.73 50.09
C ARG A 2 14.26 46.77 48.58
N ARG A 3 15.25 46.35 47.77
CA ARG A 3 15.07 46.15 46.32
C ARG A 3 14.42 44.79 46.09
N ARG A 4 13.26 44.78 45.43
CA ARG A 4 12.59 43.58 44.88
C ARG A 4 13.40 43.02 43.70
N PRO A 5 13.50 41.69 43.52
CA PRO A 5 13.95 41.14 42.26
C PRO A 5 12.82 41.18 41.22
N ALA A 6 13.21 41.42 39.96
CA ALA A 6 12.33 41.51 38.81
C ALA A 6 11.68 40.15 38.50
N THR A 7 10.39 40.19 38.20
CA THR A 7 9.62 39.08 37.62
C THR A 7 10.16 38.77 36.22
N VAL A 8 10.73 37.57 36.06
CA VAL A 8 11.01 36.99 34.75
C VAL A 8 9.70 36.42 34.21
N GLU A 9 9.09 37.08 33.23
CA GLU A 9 7.99 36.49 32.47
C GLU A 9 8.52 35.27 31.69
N ARG A 10 7.98 34.10 31.99
CA ARG A 10 8.12 32.92 31.12
C ARG A 10 7.24 33.14 29.89
N PRO A 11 7.74 32.99 28.66
CA PRO A 11 6.88 33.00 27.49
C PRO A 11 5.91 31.82 27.57
N LEU A 12 4.61 32.12 27.55
CA LEU A 12 3.54 31.13 27.43
C LEU A 12 3.69 30.41 26.08
N ALA A 13 3.54 29.09 26.08
CA ALA A 13 3.46 28.31 24.85
C ALA A 13 2.31 28.84 23.97
N PRO A 14 2.51 29.02 22.65
CA PRO A 14 1.45 29.46 21.77
C PRO A 14 0.34 28.40 21.70
N THR A 15 -0.89 28.85 21.91
CA THR A 15 -2.11 28.04 21.86
C THR A 15 -2.64 28.07 20.45
N ALA A 16 -3.00 26.91 19.88
CA ALA A 16 -3.84 26.88 18.69
C ALA A 16 -5.20 27.53 19.02
N PRO A 17 -5.81 28.32 18.12
CA PRO A 17 -7.07 28.98 18.39
C PRO A 17 -8.19 27.94 18.62
N ARG A 18 -8.84 28.01 19.78
CA ARG A 18 -10.02 27.21 20.14
C ARG A 18 -11.18 27.49 19.18
N ARG A 19 -11.78 26.44 18.60
CA ARG A 19 -13.15 26.51 18.07
C ARG A 19 -14.15 26.35 19.21
N ARG A 20 -15.20 27.18 19.23
CA ARG A 20 -16.30 27.08 20.20
C ARG A 20 -17.19 25.88 19.83
N PRO A 21 -17.57 25.02 20.78
CA PRO A 21 -18.52 23.95 20.52
C PRO A 21 -19.95 24.50 20.40
N ALA A 22 -20.70 23.98 19.43
CA ALA A 22 -22.16 24.06 19.39
C ALA A 22 -22.74 22.97 20.31
N ALA A 23 -23.86 23.26 20.96
CA ALA A 23 -24.44 22.45 22.03
C ALA A 23 -24.95 21.08 21.55
N ASP A 24 -24.55 20.03 22.28
CA ASP A 24 -25.03 18.65 22.15
C ASP A 24 -26.52 18.51 22.52
N GLN A 25 -27.24 17.71 21.73
CA GLN A 25 -28.45 17.00 22.18
C GLN A 25 -28.12 15.51 22.21
N GLN A 26 -28.10 14.96 23.43
CA GLN A 26 -27.87 13.54 23.72
C GLN A 26 -29.08 12.68 23.35
N GLY A 27 -28.83 11.57 22.67
CA GLY A 27 -29.75 10.44 22.56
C GLY A 27 -28.96 9.14 22.75
N ASP A 28 -29.30 8.38 23.80
CA ASP A 28 -28.67 7.10 24.16
C ASP A 28 -28.87 6.01 23.08
N PRO A 29 -27.87 5.14 22.80
CA PRO A 29 -28.07 3.96 21.96
C PRO A 29 -28.36 2.70 22.79
N ALA A 30 -29.24 1.85 22.24
CA ALA A 30 -29.54 0.50 22.75
C ALA A 30 -28.48 -0.53 22.29
N PRO A 31 -28.25 -1.63 23.03
CA PRO A 31 -27.14 -2.55 22.78
C PRO A 31 -27.41 -3.55 21.63
N LEU A 32 -26.36 -3.82 20.84
CA LEU A 32 -26.34 -4.83 19.77
C LEU A 32 -25.95 -6.21 20.32
N ASN A 33 -26.72 -7.23 19.93
CA ASN A 33 -26.40 -8.65 20.14
C ASN A 33 -25.50 -9.21 19.02
N PRO A 34 -24.67 -10.23 19.30
CA PRO A 34 -23.77 -10.82 18.31
C PRO A 34 -24.49 -11.85 17.44
N VAL A 35 -24.23 -11.83 16.12
CA VAL A 35 -24.67 -12.91 15.22
C VAL A 35 -23.45 -13.57 14.57
N SER A 36 -23.40 -14.88 14.83
CA SER A 36 -22.49 -15.89 14.32
C SER A 36 -22.64 -16.17 12.82
N GLY A 37 -21.49 -16.40 12.18
CA GLY A 37 -21.18 -17.49 11.25
C GLY A 37 -22.17 -17.86 10.14
N LEU A 38 -21.83 -17.52 8.89
CA LEU A 38 -22.29 -18.27 7.72
C LEU A 38 -21.19 -18.41 6.66
N SER A 39 -20.85 -19.66 6.38
CA SER A 39 -19.92 -20.10 5.33
C SER A 39 -20.44 -19.75 3.93
N LYS A 40 -19.66 -19.01 3.13
CA LYS A 40 -19.93 -18.81 1.70
C LYS A 40 -18.92 -19.59 0.85
N ARG A 41 -19.45 -20.44 -0.04
CA ARG A 41 -18.75 -21.29 -1.01
C ARG A 41 -17.97 -20.42 -2.02
N VAL A 42 -16.69 -20.73 -2.17
CA VAL A 42 -15.80 -20.19 -3.22
C VAL A 42 -16.07 -20.94 -4.53
N ARG A 43 -16.29 -20.22 -5.63
CA ARG A 43 -16.33 -20.79 -6.99
C ARG A 43 -14.96 -20.65 -7.68
N PRO A 44 -14.61 -21.52 -8.64
CA PRO A 44 -13.25 -21.67 -9.14
C PRO A 44 -12.81 -20.50 -10.04
N VAL A 45 -11.55 -20.11 -9.88
CA VAL A 45 -10.86 -19.00 -10.56
C VAL A 45 -10.62 -19.33 -12.04
N ALA A 46 -10.79 -18.31 -12.90
CA ALA A 46 -10.65 -18.37 -14.34
C ALA A 46 -9.23 -18.76 -14.81
N SER A 47 -9.18 -19.46 -15.94
CA SER A 47 -7.98 -19.93 -16.65
C SER A 47 -6.97 -18.81 -17.01
N PRO A 48 -5.69 -19.13 -17.28
CA PRO A 48 -4.64 -18.14 -17.49
C PRO A 48 -4.99 -17.16 -18.62
N VAL A 49 -4.97 -15.87 -18.29
CA VAL A 49 -5.20 -14.75 -19.20
C VAL A 49 -4.01 -14.63 -20.15
N VAL A 50 -4.20 -15.00 -21.41
CA VAL A 50 -3.30 -14.63 -22.49
C VAL A 50 -3.55 -13.16 -22.81
N ILE A 51 -2.60 -12.29 -22.44
CA ILE A 51 -2.63 -10.87 -22.81
C ILE A 51 -2.50 -10.79 -24.33
N ARG A 52 -3.63 -10.56 -25.02
CA ARG A 52 -3.62 -10.18 -26.44
C ARG A 52 -3.42 -8.66 -26.54
N PRO A 53 -2.56 -8.16 -27.45
CA PRO A 53 -2.44 -6.72 -27.66
C PRO A 53 -3.79 -6.17 -28.11
N ALA A 54 -4.31 -5.19 -27.35
CA ALA A 54 -5.53 -4.50 -27.69
C ALA A 54 -5.32 -3.77 -29.03
N GLY A 55 -6.15 -4.11 -30.02
CA GLY A 55 -6.19 -3.39 -31.28
C GLY A 55 -6.59 -1.93 -31.04
N GLN A 56 -5.83 -1.02 -31.65
CA GLN A 56 -6.13 0.41 -31.68
C GLN A 56 -7.57 0.64 -32.19
N ARG A 57 -8.48 1.00 -31.28
CA ARG A 57 -9.70 1.75 -31.62
C ARG A 57 -9.50 3.18 -31.13
N GLY A 58 -9.67 4.12 -32.05
CA GLY A 58 -9.13 5.47 -31.95
C GLY A 58 -9.95 6.49 -31.16
N GLY A 59 -9.35 7.68 -30.99
CA GLY A 59 -10.09 8.92 -31.23
C GLY A 59 -10.33 9.90 -30.08
N ALA A 60 -9.65 9.81 -28.95
CA ALA A 60 -9.56 10.94 -28.02
C ALA A 60 -8.12 11.08 -27.53
N GLY A 61 -7.56 12.29 -27.67
CA GLY A 61 -6.29 12.63 -27.04
C GLY A 61 -6.37 12.47 -25.52
N LEU A 62 -5.21 12.47 -24.88
CA LEU A 62 -5.10 12.55 -23.43
C LEU A 62 -5.87 13.77 -22.89
N HIS A 63 -6.35 13.67 -21.65
CA HIS A 63 -6.90 14.79 -20.92
C HIS A 63 -5.88 15.95 -20.89
N PRO A 64 -6.29 17.23 -20.99
CA PRO A 64 -5.36 18.38 -21.01
C PRO A 64 -4.45 18.50 -19.78
N LEU A 65 -4.82 17.84 -18.67
CA LEU A 65 -4.05 17.77 -17.43
C LEU A 65 -3.31 16.43 -17.23
N SER A 66 -3.38 15.53 -18.18
CA SER A 66 -2.76 14.21 -18.09
C SER A 66 -1.27 14.27 -18.45
N ASN A 67 -0.44 13.63 -17.62
CA ASN A 67 0.98 13.49 -17.89
C ASN A 67 1.26 12.15 -18.61
N GLY A 68 1.22 12.18 -19.94
CA GLY A 68 1.46 11.01 -20.79
C GLY A 68 2.87 10.41 -20.65
N GLN A 69 3.89 11.23 -20.36
CA GLN A 69 5.26 10.74 -20.16
C GLN A 69 5.37 9.96 -18.84
N ALA A 70 4.78 10.48 -17.76
CA ALA A 70 4.70 9.77 -16.48
C ALA A 70 3.90 8.47 -16.62
N ASN A 71 2.81 8.47 -17.40
CA ASN A 71 2.05 7.25 -17.70
C ASN A 71 2.92 6.19 -18.40
N ALA A 72 3.72 6.58 -19.40
CA ALA A 72 4.62 5.67 -20.09
C ALA A 72 5.72 5.13 -19.15
N ALA A 73 6.26 5.96 -18.25
CA ALA A 73 7.25 5.54 -17.25
C ALA A 73 6.67 4.52 -16.27
N LEU A 74 5.48 4.79 -15.71
CA LEU A 74 4.76 3.87 -14.84
C LEU A 74 4.40 2.56 -15.56
N ARG A 75 4.05 2.63 -16.85
CA ARG A 75 3.80 1.43 -17.67
C ARG A 75 5.05 0.57 -17.81
N ALA A 76 6.19 1.21 -18.08
CA ALA A 76 7.45 0.51 -18.23
C ALA A 76 7.89 -0.14 -16.90
N TYR A 77 7.68 0.54 -15.76
CA TYR A 77 7.89 -0.03 -14.43
C TYR A 77 6.98 -1.25 -14.18
N GLU A 78 5.67 -1.12 -14.41
CA GLU A 78 4.71 -2.24 -14.28
C GLU A 78 5.14 -3.45 -15.11
N GLN A 79 5.44 -3.25 -16.40
CA GLN A 79 5.81 -4.33 -17.31
C GLN A 79 7.10 -5.04 -16.90
N ARG A 80 8.11 -4.28 -16.44
CA ARG A 80 9.37 -4.87 -15.97
C ARG A 80 9.15 -5.70 -14.71
N THR A 81 8.52 -5.11 -13.69
CA THR A 81 8.40 -5.74 -12.37
C THR A 81 7.38 -6.87 -12.38
N LEU A 82 6.14 -6.67 -12.85
CA LEU A 82 5.17 -7.77 -12.94
C LEU A 82 5.64 -8.85 -13.92
N GLY A 83 6.27 -8.43 -15.03
CA GLY A 83 6.82 -9.37 -16.00
C GLY A 83 7.88 -10.31 -15.41
N ALA A 84 8.69 -9.86 -14.44
CA ALA A 84 9.66 -10.71 -13.76
C ALA A 84 9.01 -11.89 -13.04
N PHE A 85 7.87 -11.67 -12.38
CA PHE A 85 7.11 -12.74 -11.73
C PHE A 85 6.32 -13.58 -12.74
N ASP A 86 5.70 -12.96 -13.72
CA ASP A 86 4.82 -13.64 -14.68
C ASP A 86 5.60 -14.58 -15.62
N ARG A 87 6.91 -14.36 -15.82
CA ARG A 87 7.80 -15.26 -16.57
C ARG A 87 8.17 -16.54 -15.84
N ILE A 88 8.03 -16.60 -14.51
CA ILE A 88 8.43 -17.77 -13.70
C ILE A 88 7.71 -19.03 -14.17
N VAL A 89 6.37 -19.03 -14.21
CA VAL A 89 5.60 -20.24 -14.57
C VAL A 89 5.92 -20.75 -16.00
N PRO A 90 5.96 -19.90 -17.05
CA PRO A 90 6.42 -20.32 -18.37
C PRO A 90 7.81 -20.95 -18.39
N VAL A 91 8.78 -20.38 -17.67
CA VAL A 91 10.14 -20.92 -17.59
C VAL A 91 10.13 -22.28 -16.91
N LEU A 92 9.48 -22.42 -15.75
CA LEU A 92 9.40 -23.71 -15.05
C LEU A 92 8.74 -24.81 -15.88
N LYS A 93 7.73 -24.48 -16.69
CA LYS A 93 7.14 -25.43 -17.64
C LYS A 93 8.13 -25.91 -18.70
N ARG A 94 8.98 -25.00 -19.23
CA ARG A 94 10.05 -25.37 -20.17
C ARG A 94 11.08 -26.27 -19.50
N LEU A 95 11.51 -25.93 -18.28
CA LEU A 95 12.43 -26.76 -17.50
C LEU A 95 11.88 -28.17 -17.25
N SER A 96 10.59 -28.27 -16.92
CA SER A 96 9.91 -29.57 -16.76
C SER A 96 10.04 -30.47 -17.99
N ALA A 97 10.01 -29.88 -19.19
CA ALA A 97 10.11 -30.62 -20.44
C ALA A 97 11.55 -31.06 -20.75
N LEU A 98 12.54 -30.30 -20.25
CA LEU A 98 13.97 -30.54 -20.47
C LEU A 98 14.61 -31.45 -19.41
N GLN A 99 13.92 -31.78 -18.32
CA GLN A 99 14.50 -32.46 -17.14
C GLN A 99 15.20 -33.80 -17.42
N HIS A 100 14.94 -34.43 -18.57
CA HIS A 100 15.51 -35.73 -18.94
C HIS A 100 16.63 -35.64 -19.98
N GLU A 101 17.01 -34.42 -20.40
CA GLU A 101 18.11 -34.20 -21.33
C GLU A 101 19.47 -34.35 -20.63
N GLY A 102 20.49 -34.83 -21.35
CA GLY A 102 21.81 -35.12 -20.77
C GLY A 102 22.58 -33.89 -20.26
N ASP A 103 22.24 -32.70 -20.76
CA ASP A 103 22.81 -31.41 -20.39
C ASP A 103 21.82 -30.52 -19.60
N PHE A 104 20.77 -31.12 -19.03
CA PHE A 104 19.65 -30.41 -18.38
C PHE A 104 20.11 -29.32 -17.42
N VAL A 105 21.07 -29.58 -16.53
CA VAL A 105 21.53 -28.59 -15.54
C VAL A 105 22.08 -27.33 -16.20
N ALA A 106 22.93 -27.49 -17.22
CA ALA A 106 23.53 -26.36 -17.93
C ALA A 106 22.47 -25.58 -18.71
N GLU A 107 21.56 -26.30 -19.36
CA GLU A 107 20.46 -25.68 -20.11
C GLU A 107 19.48 -24.94 -19.20
N ALA A 108 19.16 -25.52 -18.04
CA ALA A 108 18.29 -24.92 -17.04
C ALA A 108 18.87 -23.62 -16.50
N GLN A 109 20.16 -23.60 -16.16
CA GLN A 109 20.84 -22.39 -15.70
C GLN A 109 20.87 -21.31 -16.79
N ARG A 110 21.20 -21.69 -18.03
CA ARG A 110 21.21 -20.77 -19.17
C ARG A 110 19.84 -20.15 -19.41
N LEU A 111 18.77 -20.95 -19.37
CA LEU A 111 17.41 -20.48 -19.55
C LEU A 111 16.97 -19.55 -18.40
N ALA A 112 17.28 -19.92 -17.15
CA ALA A 112 16.95 -19.11 -15.98
C ALA A 112 17.65 -17.76 -15.98
N LEU A 113 18.96 -17.72 -16.26
CA LEU A 113 19.70 -16.47 -16.39
C LEU A 113 19.14 -15.59 -17.50
N ALA A 114 18.79 -16.16 -18.66
CA ALA A 114 18.28 -15.40 -19.78
C ALA A 114 16.87 -14.82 -19.55
N GLU A 115 15.97 -15.58 -18.91
CA GLU A 115 14.54 -15.22 -18.80
C GLU A 115 14.17 -14.63 -17.44
N LEU A 116 14.86 -15.05 -16.37
CA LEU A 116 14.60 -14.66 -14.98
C LEU A 116 15.70 -13.77 -14.39
N GLY A 117 16.91 -13.78 -14.96
CA GLY A 117 18.02 -12.92 -14.50
C GLY A 117 18.74 -13.43 -13.26
N HIS A 118 18.53 -14.69 -12.85
CA HIS A 118 19.23 -15.33 -11.74
C HIS A 118 19.42 -16.83 -12.02
N GLU A 119 20.34 -17.42 -11.27
CA GLU A 119 20.57 -18.86 -11.28
C GLU A 119 19.50 -19.61 -10.48
N LEU A 120 19.36 -20.90 -10.76
CA LEU A 120 18.51 -21.82 -10.01
C LEU A 120 19.34 -22.61 -9.00
N PRO A 121 18.73 -23.10 -7.90
CA PRO A 121 19.45 -23.87 -6.90
C PRO A 121 19.94 -25.20 -7.49
N LEU A 122 21.27 -25.32 -7.60
CA LEU A 122 21.94 -26.49 -8.16
C LEU A 122 21.48 -27.83 -7.53
N PRO A 123 21.29 -27.93 -6.19
CA PRO A 123 20.81 -29.18 -5.58
C PRO A 123 19.46 -29.66 -6.11
N ILE A 124 18.56 -28.76 -6.53
CA ILE A 124 17.27 -29.14 -7.12
C ILE A 124 17.48 -29.68 -8.54
N LEU A 125 18.36 -29.04 -9.32
CA LEU A 125 18.62 -29.44 -10.71
C LEU A 125 19.34 -30.79 -10.79
N GLU A 126 20.33 -31.02 -9.93
CA GLU A 126 21.12 -32.26 -9.91
C GLU A 126 20.33 -33.48 -9.44
N GLN A 127 19.27 -33.28 -8.66
CA GLN A 127 18.39 -34.36 -8.17
C GLN A 127 17.20 -34.63 -9.11
N ALA A 128 17.02 -33.83 -10.16
CA ALA A 128 15.89 -33.91 -11.09
C ALA A 128 15.87 -35.16 -11.98
N TRP A 129 16.95 -35.95 -12.01
CA TRP A 129 16.99 -37.23 -12.74
C TRP A 129 16.61 -38.42 -11.85
N THR A 130 16.88 -38.35 -10.54
CA THR A 130 16.50 -39.42 -9.57
C THR A 130 15.06 -39.31 -9.14
N SER A 131 14.53 -38.09 -9.10
CA SER A 131 13.17 -37.73 -8.77
C SER A 131 12.64 -36.74 -9.80
N GLN A 132 11.34 -36.52 -9.90
CA GLN A 132 10.83 -35.42 -10.72
C GLN A 132 11.32 -34.07 -10.17
N LEU A 133 11.57 -33.08 -11.04
CA LEU A 133 11.99 -31.74 -10.61
C LEU A 133 11.05 -31.18 -9.52
N ASP A 134 11.60 -30.73 -8.39
CA ASP A 134 10.83 -30.15 -7.29
C ASP A 134 10.28 -28.77 -7.68
N MET A 135 9.17 -28.78 -8.40
CA MET A 135 8.50 -27.59 -8.92
C MET A 135 8.00 -26.67 -7.81
N ARG A 136 7.67 -27.21 -6.64
CA ARG A 136 7.13 -26.40 -5.54
C ARG A 136 8.23 -25.54 -4.96
N THR A 137 9.32 -26.16 -4.55
CA THR A 137 10.48 -25.44 -4.01
C THR A 137 11.08 -24.50 -5.06
N LEU A 138 11.20 -24.96 -6.31
CA LEU A 138 11.76 -24.14 -7.40
C LEU A 138 10.89 -22.92 -7.72
N PHE A 139 9.56 -23.06 -7.72
CA PHE A 139 8.65 -21.92 -7.89
C PHE A 139 8.79 -20.90 -6.76
N ALA A 140 8.79 -21.35 -5.51
CA ALA A 140 8.94 -20.45 -4.37
C ALA A 140 10.30 -19.74 -4.39
N TRP A 141 11.38 -20.47 -4.74
CA TRP A 141 12.71 -19.89 -4.94
C TRP A 141 12.69 -18.75 -5.96
N CYS A 142 12.18 -18.99 -7.17
CA CYS A 142 12.14 -17.96 -8.21
C CYS A 142 11.28 -16.75 -7.80
N VAL A 143 10.19 -16.95 -7.04
CA VAL A 143 9.38 -15.83 -6.54
C VAL A 143 10.15 -15.00 -5.51
N PHE A 144 10.93 -15.65 -4.63
CA PHE A 144 11.77 -14.97 -3.64
C PHE A 144 12.91 -14.19 -4.31
N GLU A 145 13.60 -14.78 -5.28
CA GLU A 145 14.62 -14.09 -6.09
C GLU A 145 14.03 -12.89 -6.83
N ALA A 146 12.88 -13.04 -7.50
CA ALA A 146 12.21 -11.94 -8.18
C ALA A 146 11.82 -10.80 -7.21
N TYR A 147 11.39 -11.14 -5.99
CA TYR A 147 11.13 -10.17 -4.93
C TYR A 147 12.41 -9.45 -4.49
N GLU A 148 13.49 -10.17 -4.22
CA GLU A 148 14.77 -9.59 -3.79
C GLU A 148 15.33 -8.65 -4.85
N GLN A 149 15.34 -9.06 -6.11
CA GLN A 149 15.74 -8.21 -7.24
C GLN A 149 14.87 -6.96 -7.36
N THR A 150 13.55 -7.10 -7.19
CA THR A 150 12.61 -5.95 -7.21
C THR A 150 12.92 -4.98 -6.07
N SER A 151 13.18 -5.49 -4.85
CA SER A 151 13.59 -4.68 -3.71
C SER A 151 14.91 -3.97 -3.99
N LEU A 152 15.94 -4.69 -4.45
CA LEU A 152 17.25 -4.11 -4.78
C LEU A 152 17.12 -2.98 -5.81
N ALA A 153 16.44 -3.23 -6.93
CA ALA A 153 16.23 -2.22 -7.97
C ALA A 153 15.47 -1.00 -7.44
N PHE A 154 14.47 -1.18 -6.58
CA PHE A 154 13.71 -0.07 -6.01
C PHE A 154 14.59 0.91 -5.21
N TYR A 155 15.46 0.40 -4.33
CA TYR A 155 16.30 1.26 -3.48
C TYR A 155 17.58 1.75 -4.17
N ASN A 156 18.08 1.02 -5.16
CA ASN A 156 19.33 1.38 -5.83
C ASN A 156 19.10 2.30 -7.04
N ASP A 157 17.98 2.12 -7.76
CA ASP A 157 17.77 2.75 -9.06
C ASP A 157 16.66 3.82 -9.05
N ASP A 158 15.90 3.95 -7.94
CA ASP A 158 14.71 4.80 -7.79
C ASP A 158 13.81 4.81 -9.04
N PRO A 159 13.26 3.65 -9.46
CA PRO A 159 12.56 3.50 -10.73
C PRO A 159 11.26 4.32 -10.82
N LEU A 160 10.79 4.84 -9.70
CA LEU A 160 9.60 5.70 -9.59
C LEU A 160 9.95 7.18 -9.40
N ALA A 161 11.24 7.55 -9.37
CA ALA A 161 11.75 8.90 -9.13
C ALA A 161 11.11 9.56 -7.88
N GLY A 162 10.89 8.77 -6.83
CA GLY A 162 10.11 9.16 -5.66
C GLY A 162 10.91 9.16 -4.36
N GLN A 163 12.23 8.94 -4.42
CA GLN A 163 13.11 8.93 -3.27
C GLN A 163 13.28 10.34 -2.66
N ALA A 164 13.59 10.41 -1.36
CA ALA A 164 13.88 11.67 -0.69
C ALA A 164 15.07 12.37 -1.34
N GLY A 165 14.96 13.68 -1.60
CA GLY A 165 15.95 14.47 -2.33
C GLY A 165 15.83 14.37 -3.86
N SER A 166 14.85 13.62 -4.39
CA SER A 166 14.48 13.74 -5.80
C SER A 166 13.75 15.08 -6.04
N PRO A 167 13.84 15.67 -7.24
CA PRO A 167 13.14 16.92 -7.54
C PRO A 167 11.62 16.87 -7.28
N ASP A 168 10.99 15.73 -7.58
CA ASP A 168 9.55 15.55 -7.39
C ASP A 168 9.17 15.43 -5.91
N ALA A 169 9.98 14.72 -5.11
CA ALA A 169 9.77 14.64 -3.66
C ALA A 169 9.95 16.00 -2.97
N ASP A 170 11.02 16.73 -3.29
CA ASP A 170 11.30 18.05 -2.71
C ASP A 170 10.21 19.06 -3.09
N ALA A 171 9.77 19.04 -4.35
CA ALA A 171 8.67 19.90 -4.82
C ALA A 171 7.35 19.57 -4.14
N PHE A 172 7.05 18.29 -3.93
CA PHE A 172 5.82 17.87 -3.25
C PHE A 172 5.86 18.17 -1.75
N ASP A 173 6.99 17.98 -1.07
CA ASP A 173 7.15 18.31 0.35
C ASP A 173 6.96 19.80 0.60
N ALA A 174 7.52 20.67 -0.26
CA ALA A 174 7.30 22.10 -0.22
C ALA A 174 5.81 22.45 -0.47
N PHE A 175 5.20 21.84 -1.49
CA PHE A 175 3.78 22.02 -1.78
C PHE A 175 2.88 21.60 -0.62
N LEU A 176 3.21 20.50 0.07
CA LEU A 176 2.45 19.98 1.20
C LEU A 176 2.51 20.94 2.39
N LEU A 177 3.69 21.49 2.69
CA LEU A 177 3.87 22.52 3.71
C LEU A 177 3.10 23.81 3.36
N ASP A 178 3.12 24.23 2.10
CA ASP A 178 2.34 25.38 1.62
C ASP A 178 0.82 25.13 1.69
N CYS A 179 0.38 23.87 1.71
CA CYS A 179 -1.01 23.49 1.95
C CYS A 179 -1.36 23.44 3.45
N GLY A 180 -0.42 23.75 4.34
CA GLY A 180 -0.66 23.71 5.78
C GLY A 180 -0.47 22.32 6.40
N PHE A 181 0.23 21.40 5.74
CA PHE A 181 0.46 20.05 6.27
C PHE A 181 1.95 19.75 6.42
N HIS A 182 2.36 19.30 7.61
CA HIS A 182 3.75 18.89 7.85
C HIS A 182 3.95 17.37 7.71
N LEU A 183 2.86 16.61 7.56
CA LEU A 183 2.92 15.18 7.30
C LEU A 183 1.64 14.72 6.59
N LEU A 184 1.80 13.83 5.61
CA LEU A 184 0.71 13.11 4.94
C LEU A 184 0.80 11.62 5.28
N ASP A 185 -0.13 11.12 6.09
CA ASP A 185 -0.25 9.71 6.47
C ASP A 185 -1.47 9.07 5.79
N ILE A 186 -1.22 8.13 4.88
CA ILE A 186 -2.25 7.49 4.07
C ILE A 186 -2.37 6.01 4.46
N THR A 187 -3.59 5.62 4.81
CA THR A 187 -3.96 4.24 5.08
C THR A 187 -4.93 3.73 4.02
N PRO A 188 -4.45 2.99 3.01
CA PRO A 188 -5.31 2.23 2.12
C PRO A 188 -5.74 0.89 2.74
N CYS A 189 -6.76 0.28 2.15
CA CYS A 189 -7.04 -1.14 2.39
C CYS A 189 -5.83 -2.01 2.00
N ALA A 190 -5.66 -3.15 2.67
CA ALA A 190 -4.63 -4.13 2.38
C ALA A 190 -4.89 -4.97 1.10
N ASP A 191 -6.04 -4.76 0.45
CA ASP A 191 -6.35 -5.32 -0.88
C ASP A 191 -5.20 -5.05 -1.87
N GLY A 192 -4.75 -6.10 -2.57
CA GLY A 192 -3.63 -6.02 -3.52
C GLY A 192 -3.85 -5.02 -4.65
N ARG A 193 -5.11 -4.69 -4.97
CA ARG A 193 -5.46 -3.68 -5.97
C ARG A 193 -5.14 -2.25 -5.51
N LEU A 194 -5.00 -2.03 -4.19
CA LEU A 194 -4.61 -0.75 -3.60
C LEU A 194 -3.11 -0.64 -3.34
N ALA A 195 -2.32 -1.66 -3.68
CA ALA A 195 -0.88 -1.64 -3.46
C ALA A 195 -0.19 -0.48 -4.19
N HIS A 196 -0.78 -0.01 -5.30
CA HIS A 196 -0.27 1.09 -6.11
C HIS A 196 -0.88 2.47 -5.81
N ALA A 197 -1.74 2.60 -4.80
CA ALA A 197 -2.53 3.82 -4.56
C ALA A 197 -1.66 5.10 -4.51
N ILE A 198 -0.47 5.01 -3.93
CA ILE A 198 0.45 6.14 -3.77
C ILE A 198 1.08 6.56 -5.12
N ALA A 199 1.74 5.63 -5.82
CA ALA A 199 2.52 5.97 -7.02
C ALA A 199 1.66 6.10 -8.29
N TYR A 200 0.51 5.41 -8.34
CA TYR A 200 -0.36 5.37 -9.53
C TYR A 200 -1.62 6.22 -9.34
N ALA A 201 -2.51 5.87 -8.40
CA ALA A 201 -3.79 6.57 -8.27
C ALA A 201 -3.64 8.03 -7.82
N LEU A 202 -2.72 8.31 -6.89
CA LEU A 202 -2.50 9.63 -6.32
C LEU A 202 -1.25 10.35 -6.85
N ARG A 203 -0.39 9.67 -7.62
CA ARG A 203 0.90 10.17 -8.18
C ARG A 203 1.75 10.91 -7.16
N LEU A 204 1.88 10.35 -5.96
CA LEU A 204 2.66 10.93 -4.88
C LEU A 204 4.05 10.30 -4.82
N PRO A 205 5.12 11.10 -4.61
CA PRO A 205 6.44 10.56 -4.29
C PRO A 205 6.35 9.70 -3.02
N PHE A 206 6.83 8.45 -3.11
CA PHE A 206 6.64 7.49 -2.01
C PHE A 206 7.41 7.87 -0.73
N SER A 207 8.44 8.71 -0.83
CA SER A 207 9.20 9.19 0.32
C SER A 207 8.50 10.32 1.10
N SER A 208 7.68 11.11 0.41
CA SER A 208 6.90 12.23 0.97
C SER A 208 5.64 11.78 1.73
N VAL A 209 5.27 10.50 1.61
CA VAL A 209 4.04 9.95 2.18
C VAL A 209 4.36 8.82 3.13
N ARG A 210 3.73 8.83 4.31
CA ARG A 210 3.68 7.65 5.14
C ARG A 210 2.54 6.76 4.67
N ARG A 211 2.86 5.57 4.15
CA ARG A 211 1.87 4.55 3.75
C ARG A 211 1.86 3.39 4.73
N ARG A 212 0.69 3.05 5.27
CA ARG A 212 0.44 1.81 6.02
C ARG A 212 -0.91 1.20 5.66
N SER A 213 -0.90 0.05 5.00
CA SER A 213 -2.14 -0.66 4.63
C SER A 213 -2.64 -1.53 5.76
N HIS A 214 -3.96 -1.59 5.94
CA HIS A 214 -4.65 -2.46 6.90
C HIS A 214 -5.90 -3.07 6.23
N ALA A 215 -6.32 -4.27 6.63
CA ALA A 215 -7.59 -4.82 6.14
C ALA A 215 -8.74 -3.84 6.41
N GLY A 216 -9.54 -3.55 5.36
CA GLY A 216 -10.62 -2.58 5.44
C GLY A 216 -10.18 -1.13 5.71
N ALA A 217 -8.89 -0.82 5.58
CA ALA A 217 -8.26 0.43 6.01
C ALA A 217 -8.41 0.72 7.52
N MET A 218 -8.62 -0.32 8.34
CA MET A 218 -8.81 -0.22 9.78
C MET A 218 -7.45 -0.10 10.49
N PHE A 219 -6.81 1.07 10.38
CA PHE A 219 -5.54 1.33 11.06
C PHE A 219 -5.69 1.31 12.59
N ASP A 220 -4.57 1.04 13.25
CA ASP A 220 -4.44 1.09 14.70
C ASP A 220 -4.29 2.56 15.16
N VAL A 221 -5.25 3.01 15.97
CA VAL A 221 -5.32 4.38 16.48
C VAL A 221 -4.14 4.69 17.40
N GLU A 222 -3.82 3.80 18.35
CA GLU A 222 -2.76 4.02 19.34
C GLU A 222 -1.39 4.10 18.65
N ASN A 223 -1.12 3.17 17.74
CA ASN A 223 0.11 3.19 16.93
C ASN A 223 0.22 4.44 16.05
N THR A 224 -0.92 5.02 15.64
CA THR A 224 -0.96 6.26 14.86
C THR A 224 -0.77 7.50 15.76
N VAL A 225 -1.32 7.51 16.97
CA VAL A 225 -1.05 8.53 18.00
C VAL A 225 0.44 8.55 18.35
N ASP A 226 1.05 7.40 18.59
CA ASP A 226 2.49 7.27 18.83
C ASP A 226 3.33 7.85 17.69
N ARG A 227 2.87 7.67 16.44
CA ARG A 227 3.51 8.27 15.28
C ARG A 227 3.35 9.79 15.29
N TRP A 228 2.16 10.30 15.55
CA TRP A 228 1.92 11.74 15.67
C TRP A 228 2.82 12.37 16.73
N VAL A 229 2.92 11.76 17.93
CA VAL A 229 3.82 12.21 19.00
C VAL A 229 5.26 12.28 18.54
N LYS A 230 5.76 11.24 17.85
CA LYS A 230 7.14 11.21 17.33
C LYS A 230 7.38 12.33 16.30
N THR A 231 6.40 12.60 15.44
CA THR A 231 6.47 13.68 14.45
C THR A 231 6.50 15.05 15.12
N GLU A 232 5.56 15.32 16.03
CA GLU A 232 5.50 16.59 16.77
C GLU A 232 6.76 16.80 17.63
N HIS A 233 7.21 15.77 18.32
CA HIS A 233 8.45 15.83 19.11
C HIS A 233 9.65 16.21 18.24
N ARG A 234 9.74 15.67 17.02
CA ARG A 234 10.79 16.03 16.07
C ARG A 234 10.68 17.48 15.60
N ARG A 235 9.47 17.98 15.30
CA ARG A 235 9.24 19.39 14.97
C ARG A 235 9.67 20.32 16.11
N TYR A 236 9.42 19.93 17.37
CA TYR A 236 9.84 20.70 18.53
C TYR A 236 11.35 20.70 18.75
N ARG A 237 12.00 19.54 18.58
CA ARG A 237 13.43 19.37 18.91
C ARG A 237 14.38 19.73 17.78
N GLU A 238 13.99 19.45 16.55
CA GLU A 238 14.85 19.55 15.36
C GLU A 238 14.31 20.59 14.37
N GLY A 239 13.08 21.06 14.51
CA GLY A 239 12.46 21.95 13.54
C GLY A 239 12.18 21.28 12.19
N LEU A 240 12.06 19.95 12.17
CA LEU A 240 11.86 19.16 10.94
C LEU A 240 10.46 18.51 10.91
N PRO A 241 9.77 18.52 9.74
CA PRO A 241 10.17 19.19 8.50
C PRO A 241 10.03 20.72 8.56
N ASN A 242 9.32 21.22 9.56
CA ASN A 242 9.25 22.64 9.91
C ASN A 242 9.22 22.82 11.45
N PRO A 243 9.45 24.04 11.95
CA PRO A 243 9.30 24.32 13.37
C PRO A 243 7.89 24.02 13.91
N ALA A 244 7.81 23.56 15.16
CA ALA A 244 6.53 23.24 15.81
C ALA A 244 5.55 24.43 15.90
N HIS A 245 6.05 25.68 15.84
CA HIS A 245 5.24 26.89 15.88
C HIS A 245 4.71 27.32 14.50
N SER A 246 5.09 26.63 13.42
CA SER A 246 4.48 26.83 12.10
C SER A 246 3.03 26.33 12.09
N ASP A 247 2.14 27.07 11.46
CA ASP A 247 0.71 26.75 11.36
C ASP A 247 0.48 25.64 10.33
N THR A 248 0.86 24.42 10.71
CA THR A 248 0.71 23.21 9.88
C THR A 248 0.23 22.05 10.73
N ARG A 249 -0.57 21.15 10.16
CA ARG A 249 -1.13 19.98 10.84
C ARG A 249 -0.65 18.66 10.26
N TYR A 250 -0.84 17.61 11.05
CA TYR A 250 -0.72 16.24 10.59
C TYR A 250 -2.01 15.90 9.83
N LEU A 251 -1.88 15.45 8.58
CA LEU A 251 -3.01 15.02 7.76
C LEU A 251 -3.08 13.49 7.73
N LYS A 252 -4.18 12.94 8.24
CA LYS A 252 -4.50 11.52 8.17
C LYS A 252 -5.53 11.25 7.08
N VAL A 253 -5.22 10.32 6.18
CA VAL A 253 -6.07 9.95 5.05
C VAL A 253 -6.42 8.47 5.12
N VAL A 254 -7.69 8.14 4.94
CA VAL A 254 -8.14 6.75 4.68
C VAL A 254 -8.53 6.62 3.22
N VAL A 255 -8.02 5.56 2.58
CA VAL A 255 -8.41 5.16 1.23
C VAL A 255 -9.19 3.85 1.30
N TYR A 256 -10.51 3.94 1.32
CA TYR A 256 -11.37 2.77 1.14
C TYR A 256 -11.52 2.47 -0.36
N HIS A 257 -12.10 1.32 -0.69
CA HIS A 257 -12.27 0.95 -2.09
C HIS A 257 -13.59 0.27 -2.37
N PHE A 258 -13.96 0.31 -3.64
CA PHE A 258 -15.17 -0.28 -4.19
C PHE A 258 -14.91 -0.75 -5.62
N SER A 259 -15.83 -1.56 -6.17
CA SER A 259 -15.86 -1.91 -7.58
C SER A 259 -17.08 -1.27 -8.21
N SER A 260 -16.90 -0.42 -9.22
CA SER A 260 -18.03 0.15 -9.96
C SER A 260 -18.73 -0.87 -10.86
N LYS A 261 -18.06 -1.96 -11.24
CA LYS A 261 -18.61 -3.01 -12.11
C LYS A 261 -19.31 -4.13 -11.38
N ASP A 262 -18.80 -4.52 -10.21
CA ASP A 262 -19.42 -5.56 -9.38
C ASP A 262 -19.43 -5.19 -7.89
N PRO A 263 -20.23 -4.18 -7.49
CA PRO A 263 -20.22 -3.64 -6.13
C PRO A 263 -20.56 -4.69 -5.05
N CYS A 264 -21.36 -5.70 -5.39
CA CYS A 264 -21.84 -6.69 -4.41
C CYS A 264 -20.83 -7.80 -4.12
N HIS A 265 -19.76 -7.93 -4.91
CA HIS A 265 -18.82 -9.05 -4.80
C HIS A 265 -17.35 -8.64 -4.82
N GLU A 266 -16.98 -7.61 -5.60
CA GLU A 266 -15.59 -7.22 -5.83
C GLU A 266 -15.19 -5.92 -5.09
N GLY A 267 -16.02 -5.48 -4.13
CA GLY A 267 -15.72 -4.39 -3.19
C GLY A 267 -14.80 -4.83 -2.06
N CYS A 268 -14.85 -4.10 -0.93
CA CYS A 268 -13.99 -4.41 0.21
C CYS A 268 -14.49 -5.64 0.99
N ALA A 269 -13.75 -6.76 0.91
CA ALA A 269 -14.12 -8.00 1.59
C ALA A 269 -14.23 -7.85 3.13
N ALA A 270 -13.39 -7.01 3.74
CA ALA A 270 -13.41 -6.74 5.18
C ALA A 270 -14.71 -6.08 5.64
N HIS A 271 -15.40 -5.39 4.73
CA HIS A 271 -16.68 -4.72 4.96
C HIS A 271 -17.82 -5.40 4.19
N GLY A 272 -17.65 -6.67 3.82
CA GLY A 272 -18.70 -7.46 3.18
C GLY A 272 -19.08 -7.00 1.77
N SER A 273 -18.19 -6.29 1.07
CA SER A 273 -18.47 -5.64 -0.22
C SER A 273 -19.58 -4.57 -0.13
N ASP A 274 -19.69 -3.90 1.02
CA ASP A 274 -20.57 -2.75 1.21
C ASP A 274 -19.75 -1.44 1.21
N ASP A 275 -19.87 -0.68 0.14
CA ASP A 275 -19.15 0.59 -0.05
C ASP A 275 -19.50 1.63 1.02
N LYS A 276 -20.76 1.65 1.48
CA LYS A 276 -21.20 2.59 2.52
C LYS A 276 -20.61 2.21 3.86
N ALA A 277 -20.61 0.91 4.17
CA ALA A 277 -19.96 0.41 5.38
C ALA A 277 -18.45 0.70 5.37
N ALA A 278 -17.78 0.48 4.22
CA ALA A 278 -16.36 0.76 4.09
C ALA A 278 -16.02 2.25 4.29
N ALA A 279 -16.80 3.16 3.68
CA ALA A 279 -16.64 4.60 3.85
C ALA A 279 -16.93 5.05 5.30
N ALA A 280 -18.03 4.56 5.89
CA ALA A 280 -18.43 4.92 7.25
C ALA A 280 -17.42 4.45 8.30
N GLN A 281 -16.94 3.22 8.20
CA GLN A 281 -15.93 2.69 9.12
C GLN A 281 -14.58 3.39 8.95
N GLY A 282 -14.21 3.74 7.72
CA GLY A 282 -13.02 4.56 7.45
C GLY A 282 -13.11 5.94 8.09
N LEU A 283 -14.25 6.63 7.95
CA LEU A 283 -14.49 7.93 8.59
C LEU A 283 -14.51 7.83 10.12
N GLN A 284 -15.18 6.82 10.66
CA GLN A 284 -15.22 6.61 12.10
C GLN A 284 -13.81 6.41 12.66
N ARG A 285 -12.99 5.59 12.00
CA ARG A 285 -11.60 5.37 12.42
C ARG A 285 -10.73 6.63 12.34
N LEU A 286 -10.96 7.49 11.35
CA LEU A 286 -10.33 8.83 11.29
C LEU A 286 -10.73 9.71 12.47
N LYS A 287 -12.02 9.71 12.84
CA LYS A 287 -12.53 10.47 14.00
C LYS A 287 -11.98 9.94 15.32
N ASP A 288 -11.94 8.61 15.50
CA ASP A 288 -11.34 7.99 16.70
C ASP A 288 -9.90 8.47 16.91
N PHE A 289 -9.12 8.60 15.82
CA PHE A 289 -7.76 9.12 15.88
C PHE A 289 -7.68 10.60 16.26
N GLN A 290 -8.52 11.45 15.65
CA GLN A 290 -8.58 12.85 16.00
C GLN A 290 -8.97 13.06 17.47
N GLU A 291 -10.03 12.36 17.91
CA GLU A 291 -10.49 12.40 19.29
C GLU A 291 -9.40 11.92 20.27
N ALA A 292 -8.68 10.84 19.92
CA ALA A 292 -7.57 10.36 20.75
C ALA A 292 -6.46 11.41 20.93
N VAL A 293 -6.12 12.16 19.88
CA VAL A 293 -5.16 13.27 19.96
C VAL A 293 -5.71 14.44 20.79
N GLU A 294 -6.94 14.86 20.52
CA GLU A 294 -7.57 16.02 21.18
C GLU A 294 -7.80 15.78 22.69
N ASN A 295 -8.15 14.56 23.08
CA ASN A 295 -8.40 14.20 24.47
C ASN A 295 -7.11 13.92 25.25
N SER A 296 -6.07 13.40 24.59
CA SER A 296 -4.83 12.99 25.27
C SER A 296 -3.81 14.12 25.40
N PHE A 297 -3.89 15.14 24.55
CA PHE A 297 -2.91 16.22 24.50
C PHE A 297 -3.57 17.60 24.69
N CYS A 298 -2.99 18.43 25.56
CA CYS A 298 -3.57 19.72 25.92
C CYS A 298 -3.54 20.74 24.77
N CYS A 299 -4.02 21.95 25.07
CA CYS A 299 -3.56 23.16 24.39
C CYS A 299 -4.00 23.29 22.91
N GLY A 300 -5.04 22.54 22.53
CA GLY A 300 -5.64 22.56 21.19
C GLY A 300 -4.91 21.68 20.17
N ALA A 301 -4.20 20.64 20.63
CA ALA A 301 -3.65 19.62 19.74
C ALA A 301 -4.78 18.97 18.91
N SER A 302 -4.61 18.90 17.60
CA SER A 302 -5.57 18.30 16.68
C SER A 302 -4.86 17.91 15.37
N VAL A 303 -5.59 17.23 14.50
CA VAL A 303 -5.14 16.69 13.20
C VAL A 303 -6.21 16.95 12.15
N ASP A 304 -5.81 17.02 10.89
CA ASP A 304 -6.74 17.11 9.77
C ASP A 304 -7.01 15.72 9.17
N LEU A 305 -8.23 15.52 8.66
CA LEU A 305 -8.73 14.25 8.18
C LEU A 305 -9.16 14.35 6.71
N LEU A 306 -8.94 13.29 5.93
CA LEU A 306 -9.46 13.18 4.57
C LEU A 306 -9.89 11.75 4.26
N LEU A 307 -11.05 11.59 3.63
CA LEU A 307 -11.57 10.30 3.20
C LEU A 307 -11.62 10.23 1.68
N ILE A 308 -11.02 9.18 1.12
CA ILE A 308 -10.97 8.91 -0.32
C ILE A 308 -11.51 7.51 -0.58
N GLY A 309 -12.40 7.38 -1.57
CA GLY A 309 -12.76 6.09 -2.15
C GLY A 309 -12.00 5.86 -3.46
N MET A 310 -11.51 4.65 -3.70
CA MET A 310 -10.87 4.28 -4.96
C MET A 310 -11.66 3.18 -5.66
N ASP A 311 -12.04 3.40 -6.93
CA ASP A 311 -12.68 2.40 -7.78
C ASP A 311 -11.62 1.44 -8.33
N THR A 312 -11.61 0.18 -7.89
CA THR A 312 -10.59 -0.81 -8.28
C THR A 312 -10.71 -1.28 -9.74
N ASP A 313 -11.80 -0.94 -10.42
CA ASP A 313 -12.00 -1.23 -11.84
C ASP A 313 -11.30 -0.22 -12.74
N THR A 314 -11.20 1.05 -12.30
CA THR A 314 -10.77 2.18 -13.13
C THR A 314 -9.65 3.02 -12.53
N ASP A 315 -9.27 2.74 -11.28
CA ASP A 315 -8.43 3.56 -10.40
C ASP A 315 -8.92 5.02 -10.21
N ALA A 316 -10.14 5.34 -10.63
CA ALA A 316 -10.73 6.63 -10.36
C ALA A 316 -10.96 6.80 -8.86
N ILE A 317 -10.62 7.98 -8.33
CA ILE A 317 -10.90 8.32 -6.93
C ILE A 317 -12.19 9.12 -6.80
N ARG A 318 -12.83 8.99 -5.65
CA ARG A 318 -13.83 9.94 -5.15
C ARG A 318 -13.36 10.52 -3.83
N VAL A 319 -13.45 11.84 -3.68
CA VAL A 319 -12.95 12.53 -2.50
C VAL A 319 -14.13 13.12 -1.71
N HIS A 320 -14.22 12.78 -0.44
CA HIS A 320 -15.15 13.44 0.48
C HIS A 320 -14.46 14.71 0.98
N VAL A 321 -14.81 15.86 0.38
CA VAL A 321 -14.11 17.12 0.62
C VAL A 321 -14.54 17.68 1.98
N PRO A 322 -13.63 17.80 2.96
CA PRO A 322 -14.01 18.20 4.29
C PRO A 322 -14.25 19.71 4.38
N GLY A 323 -15.12 20.12 5.29
CA GLY A 323 -15.22 21.50 5.74
C GLY A 323 -14.01 21.88 6.59
N ALA A 324 -13.73 23.18 6.72
CA ALA A 324 -12.66 23.67 7.59
C ALA A 324 -12.90 23.31 9.07
N ASP A 325 -14.13 22.95 9.45
CA ASP A 325 -14.52 22.44 10.77
C ASP A 325 -14.31 20.94 10.97
N GLY A 326 -13.71 20.25 10.01
CA GLY A 326 -13.51 18.80 10.05
C GLY A 326 -14.79 18.02 9.73
N SER A 327 -15.88 18.70 9.33
CA SER A 327 -17.09 18.02 8.86
C SER A 327 -16.80 17.29 7.55
N THR A 328 -17.35 16.07 7.43
CA THR A 328 -17.27 15.24 6.23
C THR A 328 -18.64 14.63 5.98
N ASP A 329 -19.19 14.84 4.79
CA ASP A 329 -20.44 14.22 4.34
C ASP A 329 -20.14 12.90 3.62
N LEU A 330 -20.80 11.81 4.03
CA LEU A 330 -20.64 10.49 3.42
C LEU A 330 -21.55 10.32 2.19
N ASP A 331 -22.63 11.09 2.07
CA ASP A 331 -23.56 11.01 0.95
C ASP A 331 -23.15 11.90 -0.22
N THR A 332 -22.20 12.81 -0.01
CA THR A 332 -21.65 13.71 -1.02
C THR A 332 -20.14 13.51 -1.19
N TRP A 333 -19.68 13.39 -2.43
CA TRP A 333 -18.26 13.32 -2.78
C TRP A 333 -18.02 13.93 -4.17
N LEU A 334 -16.77 14.30 -4.45
CA LEU A 334 -16.33 14.70 -5.77
C LEU A 334 -15.67 13.50 -6.48
N ASP A 335 -16.32 12.98 -7.53
CA ASP A 335 -15.80 11.88 -8.34
C ASP A 335 -14.84 12.39 -9.42
N ALA A 336 -13.64 11.82 -9.50
CA ALA A 336 -12.63 12.19 -10.47
C ALA A 336 -13.09 11.97 -11.93
N ARG A 337 -14.05 11.08 -12.18
CA ARG A 337 -14.64 10.87 -13.51
C ARG A 337 -15.52 12.04 -13.94
N ASP A 338 -16.32 12.56 -13.01
CA ASP A 338 -17.14 13.76 -13.26
C ASP A 338 -16.25 14.98 -13.52
N VAL A 339 -15.16 15.10 -12.76
CA VAL A 339 -14.12 16.12 -12.98
C VAL A 339 -13.45 15.95 -14.34
N TYR A 340 -13.08 14.72 -14.72
CA TYR A 340 -12.49 14.40 -16.03
C TYR A 340 -13.43 14.86 -17.15
N ASP A 341 -14.70 14.50 -17.11
CA ASP A 341 -15.66 14.86 -18.14
C ASP A 341 -15.98 16.35 -18.17
N ALA A 342 -16.02 17.01 -17.01
CA ALA A 342 -16.23 18.46 -16.92
C ALA A 342 -15.04 19.29 -17.44
N THR A 343 -13.83 18.73 -17.45
CA THR A 343 -12.60 19.49 -17.76
C THR A 343 -11.88 19.05 -19.04
N ARG A 344 -12.24 17.91 -19.64
CA ARG A 344 -11.58 17.37 -20.85
C ARG A 344 -11.61 18.26 -22.10
N ALA A 345 -12.57 19.19 -22.18
CA ALA A 345 -12.72 20.10 -23.32
C ALA A 345 -12.09 21.48 -23.08
N LEU A 346 -11.51 21.71 -21.89
CA LEU A 346 -10.92 22.98 -21.48
C LEU A 346 -9.42 23.02 -21.81
N THR A 347 -8.81 24.21 -21.77
CA THR A 347 -7.34 24.31 -21.71
C THR A 347 -6.84 23.87 -20.33
N ALA A 348 -5.54 23.57 -20.20
CA ALA A 348 -4.97 23.16 -18.91
C ALA A 348 -5.22 24.19 -17.80
N ASP A 349 -5.04 25.48 -18.06
CA ASP A 349 -5.26 26.53 -17.06
C ASP A 349 -6.73 26.66 -16.67
N GLN A 350 -7.63 26.60 -17.66
CA GLN A 350 -9.08 26.60 -17.41
C GLN A 350 -9.52 25.36 -16.62
N ALA A 351 -8.96 24.19 -16.94
CA ALA A 351 -9.23 22.94 -16.23
C ALA A 351 -8.76 23.00 -14.77
N ARG A 352 -7.59 23.58 -14.47
CA ARG A 352 -7.11 23.79 -13.10
C ARG A 352 -7.98 24.76 -12.32
N GLN A 353 -8.41 25.86 -12.95
CA GLN A 353 -9.34 26.79 -12.32
C GLN A 353 -10.67 26.09 -12.01
N ARG A 354 -11.19 25.32 -12.97
CA ARG A 354 -12.44 24.58 -12.81
C ARG A 354 -12.34 23.50 -11.72
N LEU A 355 -11.21 22.83 -11.60
CA LEU A 355 -10.92 21.88 -10.52
C LEU A 355 -11.09 22.53 -9.14
N ILE A 356 -10.51 23.71 -8.93
CA ILE A 356 -10.62 24.43 -7.65
C ILE A 356 -12.08 24.76 -7.33
N GLU A 357 -12.84 25.25 -8.31
CA GLU A 357 -14.27 25.55 -8.15
C GLU A 357 -15.08 24.30 -7.78
N LEU A 358 -14.82 23.17 -8.45
CA LEU A 358 -15.51 21.90 -8.18
C LEU A 358 -15.19 21.39 -6.77
N VAL A 359 -13.94 21.49 -6.33
CA VAL A 359 -13.53 21.10 -4.97
C VAL A 359 -14.22 21.97 -3.93
N GLN A 360 -14.25 23.29 -4.12
CA GLN A 360 -14.92 24.21 -3.20
C GLN A 360 -16.44 23.95 -3.13
N ALA A 361 -17.07 23.67 -4.26
CA ALA A 361 -18.50 23.39 -4.33
C ALA A 361 -18.89 22.03 -3.71
N ALA A 362 -17.98 21.05 -3.71
CA ALA A 362 -18.21 19.72 -3.16
C ALA A 362 -17.90 19.62 -1.65
N ALA A 363 -17.35 20.66 -1.03
CA ALA A 363 -16.99 20.65 0.37
C ALA A 363 -18.23 20.59 1.29
N ALA A 364 -18.16 19.77 2.34
CA ALA A 364 -19.26 19.60 3.31
C ALA A 364 -19.64 20.92 4.03
N ALA A 365 -18.67 21.82 4.20
CA ALA A 365 -18.84 23.19 4.63
C ALA A 365 -17.74 24.05 3.96
N SER A 366 -17.60 25.33 4.34
CA SER A 366 -16.51 26.18 3.82
C SER A 366 -15.15 25.51 4.06
N PRO A 367 -14.41 25.09 3.01
CA PRO A 367 -13.17 24.33 3.17
C PRO A 367 -11.97 25.25 3.45
N ASP A 368 -10.91 24.68 4.01
CA ASP A 368 -9.62 25.37 4.13
C ASP A 368 -8.93 25.49 2.75
N ALA A 369 -8.27 26.62 2.48
CA ALA A 369 -7.64 26.88 1.19
C ALA A 369 -6.49 25.91 0.86
N GLY A 370 -5.72 25.49 1.87
CA GLY A 370 -4.67 24.48 1.73
C GLY A 370 -5.25 23.10 1.40
N MET A 371 -6.33 22.71 2.08
CA MET A 371 -7.05 21.47 1.77
C MET A 371 -7.60 21.47 0.34
N VAL A 372 -8.21 22.57 -0.11
CA VAL A 372 -8.70 22.72 -1.49
C VAL A 372 -7.57 22.51 -2.50
N ARG A 373 -6.41 23.14 -2.27
CA ARG A 373 -5.23 23.00 -3.15
C ARG A 373 -4.73 21.55 -3.20
N LEU A 374 -4.65 20.89 -2.05
CA LEU A 374 -4.23 19.49 -1.98
C LEU A 374 -5.20 18.58 -2.72
N VAL A 375 -6.51 18.68 -2.46
CA VAL A 375 -7.52 17.85 -3.12
C VAL A 375 -7.53 18.08 -4.63
N ALA A 376 -7.42 19.33 -5.09
CA ALA A 376 -7.33 19.64 -6.50
C ALA A 376 -6.09 19.00 -7.16
N ARG A 377 -4.93 19.00 -6.47
CA ARG A 377 -3.72 18.31 -6.94
C ARG A 377 -3.91 16.81 -7.03
N LEU A 378 -4.53 16.18 -6.03
CA LEU A 378 -4.82 14.74 -6.04
C LEU A 378 -5.77 14.35 -7.17
N LEU A 379 -6.80 15.16 -7.44
CA LEU A 379 -7.71 14.95 -8.56
C LEU A 379 -6.99 15.12 -9.90
N GLU A 380 -6.20 16.18 -10.10
CA GLU A 380 -5.37 16.40 -11.30
C GLU A 380 -4.45 15.19 -11.57
N HIS A 381 -3.78 14.68 -10.53
CA HIS A 381 -2.99 13.46 -10.59
C HIS A 381 -3.82 12.24 -11.01
N ASN A 382 -5.01 12.08 -10.45
CA ASN A 382 -5.89 10.96 -10.78
C ASN A 382 -6.44 11.03 -12.22
N LEU A 383 -6.58 12.21 -12.82
CA LEU A 383 -6.94 12.32 -14.25
C LEU A 383 -5.89 11.65 -15.15
N SER A 384 -4.61 11.74 -14.79
CA SER A 384 -3.54 11.00 -15.47
C SER A 384 -3.69 9.49 -15.31
N GLN A 385 -4.17 9.03 -14.14
CA GLN A 385 -4.42 7.61 -13.89
C GLN A 385 -5.64 7.08 -14.65
N ILE A 386 -6.73 7.85 -14.74
CA ILE A 386 -7.87 7.51 -15.57
C ILE A 386 -7.41 7.31 -17.02
N ASP A 387 -6.59 8.21 -17.55
CA ASP A 387 -6.00 8.05 -18.88
C ASP A 387 -5.06 6.85 -19.00
N TYR A 388 -4.27 6.55 -17.96
CA TYR A 388 -3.42 5.35 -17.91
C TYR A 388 -4.25 4.09 -18.13
N VAL A 389 -5.34 3.93 -17.38
CA VAL A 389 -6.24 2.77 -17.48
C VAL A 389 -6.95 2.75 -18.83
N ARG A 390 -7.35 3.91 -19.37
CA ARG A 390 -7.91 4.01 -20.73
C ARG A 390 -6.93 3.57 -21.81
N GLN A 391 -5.68 4.02 -21.72
CA GLN A 391 -4.64 3.74 -22.72
C GLN A 391 -4.19 2.29 -22.71
N TYR A 392 -3.92 1.73 -21.52
CA TYR A 392 -3.24 0.43 -21.41
C TYR A 392 -4.18 -0.73 -21.03
N HIS A 393 -5.37 -0.43 -20.50
CA HIS A 393 -6.35 -1.44 -20.07
C HIS A 393 -7.72 -1.27 -20.76
N GLY A 394 -7.87 -0.35 -21.71
CA GLY A 394 -9.12 -0.18 -22.45
C GLY A 394 -10.26 0.43 -21.61
N GLY A 395 -9.91 1.19 -20.57
CA GLY A 395 -10.85 1.94 -19.73
C GLY A 395 -11.18 1.28 -18.40
N SER A 396 -10.79 0.02 -18.21
CA SER A 396 -10.95 -0.69 -16.95
C SER A 396 -10.07 -1.93 -16.91
N TYR A 397 -9.61 -2.33 -15.73
CA TYR A 397 -8.88 -3.57 -15.55
C TYR A 397 -9.71 -4.81 -15.94
N SER A 398 -9.03 -5.83 -16.50
CA SER A 398 -9.64 -7.11 -16.88
C SER A 398 -9.53 -8.17 -15.77
N ASP A 399 -8.60 -7.97 -14.84
CA ASP A 399 -8.47 -8.73 -13.60
C ASP A 399 -9.29 -8.03 -12.50
N PHE A 400 -10.58 -8.41 -12.46
CA PHE A 400 -11.56 -7.83 -11.52
C PHE A 400 -11.23 -8.12 -10.05
N GLY A 401 -10.63 -9.28 -9.78
CA GLY A 401 -10.28 -9.73 -8.43
C GLY A 401 -8.77 -9.84 -8.16
N HIS A 402 -8.44 -10.79 -7.29
CA HIS A 402 -7.10 -11.09 -6.79
C HIS A 402 -6.20 -11.77 -7.83
N ALA A 403 -4.98 -11.25 -8.01
CA ALA A 403 -3.96 -11.81 -8.89
C ALA A 403 -2.53 -11.66 -8.31
N GLU A 404 -2.44 -11.64 -6.97
CA GLU A 404 -1.21 -11.42 -6.22
C GLU A 404 -0.17 -12.53 -6.45
N ARG A 405 1.11 -12.16 -6.50
CA ARG A 405 2.24 -13.07 -6.76
C ARG A 405 2.80 -13.68 -5.48
N PHE A 406 2.74 -12.95 -4.37
CA PHE A 406 3.13 -13.42 -3.04
C PHE A 406 2.37 -12.72 -1.91
N ILE A 407 2.38 -13.30 -0.72
CA ILE A 407 1.85 -12.67 0.51
C ILE A 407 2.99 -11.93 1.22
N GLY A 408 2.81 -10.64 1.49
CA GLY A 408 3.70 -9.85 2.34
C GLY A 408 3.17 -9.80 3.77
N VAL A 409 3.95 -10.27 4.74
CA VAL A 409 3.61 -10.29 6.16
C VAL A 409 4.50 -9.32 6.93
N GLY A 410 3.90 -8.51 7.80
CA GLY A 410 4.61 -7.57 8.66
C GLY A 410 4.22 -6.12 8.40
N ILE A 411 5.16 -5.18 8.60
CA ILE A 411 4.86 -3.74 8.55
C ILE A 411 5.40 -3.09 7.28
N GLY A 412 4.57 -3.07 6.23
CA GLY A 412 4.66 -2.12 5.11
C GLY A 412 5.77 -2.37 4.08
N PHE A 413 5.31 -2.87 2.94
CA PHE A 413 5.89 -2.88 1.59
C PHE A 413 6.41 -1.56 1.00
N LYS A 414 7.44 -0.87 1.52
CA LYS A 414 7.86 0.44 0.92
C LYS A 414 8.18 0.35 -0.57
N GLU A 415 8.76 -0.74 -1.05
CA GLU A 415 9.12 -0.93 -2.46
C GLU A 415 7.98 -1.49 -3.33
N VAL A 416 6.83 -1.84 -2.74
CA VAL A 416 5.73 -2.45 -3.48
C VAL A 416 4.67 -1.42 -3.81
N HIS A 417 4.69 -0.98 -5.07
CA HIS A 417 3.83 0.06 -5.61
C HIS A 417 3.03 -0.40 -6.84
N LEU A 418 2.68 -1.69 -6.92
CA LEU A 418 2.02 -2.29 -8.10
C LEU A 418 0.75 -3.04 -7.74
N ARG A 419 -0.31 -2.80 -8.53
CA ARG A 419 -1.58 -3.52 -8.47
C ARG A 419 -1.35 -5.02 -8.52
N ASN A 420 -1.99 -5.76 -7.63
CA ASN A 420 -1.96 -7.22 -7.62
C ASN A 420 -0.54 -7.82 -7.64
N LEU A 421 0.49 -7.11 -7.15
CA LEU A 421 1.80 -7.73 -6.93
C LEU A 421 1.80 -8.54 -5.64
N THR A 422 1.25 -7.98 -4.56
CA THR A 422 1.26 -8.61 -3.25
C THR A 422 -0.03 -8.37 -2.48
N TYR A 423 -0.41 -9.37 -1.68
CA TYR A 423 -1.43 -9.24 -0.66
C TYR A 423 -0.73 -8.94 0.66
N PHE A 424 -1.12 -7.86 1.34
CA PHE A 424 -0.51 -7.49 2.62
C PHE A 424 -1.32 -8.04 3.79
N ALA A 425 -0.69 -8.84 4.64
CA ALA A 425 -1.20 -9.16 5.97
C ALA A 425 -0.44 -8.31 6.99
N TYR A 426 -1.12 -7.28 7.53
CA TYR A 426 -0.53 -6.46 8.59
C TYR A 426 -0.44 -7.31 9.85
N MET A 427 0.76 -7.41 10.41
CA MET A 427 0.98 -8.28 11.57
C MET A 427 2.18 -7.80 12.36
N ASP A 428 1.95 -7.41 13.62
CA ASP A 428 3.03 -7.26 14.61
C ASP A 428 3.12 -8.56 15.42
N THR A 429 1.99 -9.05 15.94
CA THR A 429 1.89 -10.40 16.53
C THR A 429 1.00 -11.31 15.68
N VAL A 430 1.22 -12.63 15.73
CA VAL A 430 0.42 -13.58 14.95
C VAL A 430 -1.02 -13.61 15.43
N GLU A 431 -1.22 -13.42 16.72
CA GLU A 431 -2.52 -13.35 17.38
C GLU A 431 -3.37 -12.21 16.83
N GLU A 432 -2.77 -11.04 16.56
CA GLU A 432 -3.46 -9.86 16.05
C GLU A 432 -3.65 -9.88 14.53
N GLY A 433 -2.71 -10.46 13.76
CA GLY A 433 -2.76 -10.48 12.29
C GLY A 433 -3.21 -11.81 11.65
N ALA A 434 -3.52 -12.84 12.45
CA ALA A 434 -3.98 -14.14 11.92
C ALA A 434 -5.20 -14.04 10.98
N PRO A 435 -6.24 -13.23 11.27
CA PRO A 435 -7.39 -13.11 10.37
C PRO A 435 -7.00 -12.59 8.97
N ASP A 436 -6.10 -11.61 8.90
CA ASP A 436 -5.61 -11.07 7.62
C ASP A 436 -4.82 -12.14 6.86
N LEU A 437 -3.96 -12.87 7.56
CA LEU A 437 -3.18 -13.95 6.95
C LEU A 437 -4.06 -15.11 6.44
N ASP A 438 -5.13 -15.46 7.17
CA ASP A 438 -6.09 -16.50 6.74
C ASP A 438 -6.76 -16.13 5.42
N VAL A 439 -7.13 -14.85 5.24
CA VAL A 439 -7.71 -14.35 3.99
C VAL A 439 -6.69 -14.49 2.86
N GLY A 440 -5.43 -14.09 3.09
CA GLY A 440 -4.35 -14.26 2.12
C GLY A 440 -4.15 -15.73 1.73
N VAL A 441 -4.07 -16.65 2.70
CA VAL A 441 -3.91 -18.09 2.45
C VAL A 441 -5.11 -18.65 1.68
N LYS A 442 -6.33 -18.20 1.96
CA LYS A 442 -7.53 -18.59 1.20
C LYS A 442 -7.44 -18.14 -0.27
N ILE A 443 -7.03 -16.90 -0.52
CA ILE A 443 -6.83 -16.37 -1.88
C ILE A 443 -5.79 -17.23 -2.62
N PHE A 444 -4.62 -17.45 -2.03
CA PHE A 444 -3.54 -18.22 -2.64
C PHE A 444 -3.83 -19.73 -2.74
N SER A 445 -4.75 -20.25 -1.93
CA SER A 445 -5.26 -21.62 -2.12
C SER A 445 -6.02 -21.73 -3.45
N GLY A 446 -6.78 -20.70 -3.81
CA GLY A 446 -7.45 -20.58 -5.10
C GLY A 446 -6.47 -20.31 -6.25
N LEU A 447 -5.54 -19.37 -6.08
CA LEU A 447 -4.60 -18.94 -7.13
C LEU A 447 -3.50 -19.96 -7.41
N ASN A 448 -2.92 -20.59 -6.38
CA ASN A 448 -1.71 -21.41 -6.49
C ASN A 448 -1.96 -22.87 -6.13
N VAL A 449 -2.47 -23.16 -4.93
CA VAL A 449 -2.57 -24.55 -4.44
C VAL A 449 -3.48 -25.40 -5.33
N SER A 450 -4.57 -24.82 -5.84
CA SER A 450 -5.50 -25.48 -6.77
C SER A 450 -4.85 -26.03 -8.05
N ARG A 451 -3.69 -25.49 -8.44
CA ARG A 451 -2.88 -25.91 -9.60
C ARG A 451 -1.52 -26.48 -9.21
N GLY A 452 -1.34 -26.85 -7.94
CA GLY A 452 -0.16 -27.53 -7.43
C GLY A 452 1.06 -26.64 -7.13
N LEU A 453 0.91 -25.31 -7.19
CA LEU A 453 1.96 -24.35 -6.83
C LEU A 453 1.85 -23.95 -5.35
N PRO A 454 2.97 -23.66 -4.67
CA PRO A 454 2.93 -23.25 -3.27
C PRO A 454 2.50 -21.79 -3.10
N ILE A 455 2.24 -21.43 -1.86
CA ILE A 455 1.99 -20.08 -1.36
C ILE A 455 3.34 -19.48 -0.92
N PRO A 456 3.90 -18.50 -1.65
CA PRO A 456 5.11 -17.81 -1.24
C PRO A 456 4.75 -16.67 -0.27
N VAL A 457 5.36 -16.69 0.91
CA VAL A 457 5.13 -15.71 1.98
C VAL A 457 6.45 -14.99 2.29
N VAL A 458 6.48 -13.68 2.14
CA VAL A 458 7.63 -12.85 2.51
C VAL A 458 7.32 -12.17 3.84
N LEU A 459 8.07 -12.51 4.88
CA LEU A 459 7.99 -11.87 6.20
C LEU A 459 8.99 -10.73 6.25
N ARG A 460 8.53 -9.54 6.63
CA ARG A 460 9.41 -8.37 6.79
C ARG A 460 9.14 -7.57 8.05
N PHE A 461 10.21 -7.39 8.83
CA PHE A 461 10.21 -6.53 9.99
C PHE A 461 11.29 -5.45 9.89
N ASP A 462 10.86 -4.21 10.04
CA ASP A 462 11.74 -3.06 10.05
C ASP A 462 12.35 -2.87 11.45
N TYR A 463 13.61 -2.46 11.55
CA TYR A 463 14.27 -2.04 12.79
C TYR A 463 14.87 -0.64 12.65
N HIS A 464 15.19 -0.01 13.78
CA HIS A 464 15.92 1.27 13.82
C HIS A 464 17.42 0.97 13.99
N GLY A 465 18.23 1.22 12.96
CA GLY A 465 19.66 0.94 12.99
C GLY A 465 20.43 1.75 14.04
N ALA A 466 19.88 2.89 14.48
CA ALA A 466 20.46 3.68 15.57
C ALA A 466 20.27 3.06 16.97
N VAL A 467 19.39 2.06 17.12
CA VAL A 467 19.05 1.47 18.43
C VAL A 467 19.85 0.17 18.65
N PRO A 468 20.72 0.09 19.67
CA PRO A 468 21.48 -1.12 19.96
C PRO A 468 20.59 -2.38 20.12
N GLY A 469 21.00 -3.47 19.48
CA GLY A 469 20.29 -4.75 19.51
C GLY A 469 18.97 -4.79 18.72
N ALA A 470 18.58 -3.72 18.01
CA ALA A 470 17.28 -3.66 17.33
C ALA A 470 17.19 -4.62 16.16
N ARG A 471 18.29 -4.81 15.41
CA ARG A 471 18.38 -5.79 14.33
C ARG A 471 18.16 -7.21 14.85
N GLU A 472 18.85 -7.59 15.91
CA GLU A 472 18.75 -8.91 16.52
C GLU A 472 17.33 -9.18 17.06
N ARG A 473 16.71 -8.16 17.68
CA ARG A 473 15.31 -8.25 18.11
C ARG A 473 14.35 -8.43 16.93
N ALA A 474 14.57 -7.74 15.82
CA ALA A 474 13.76 -7.90 14.61
C ALA A 474 13.93 -9.30 14.00
N ILE A 475 15.16 -9.82 13.92
CA ILE A 475 15.43 -11.20 13.47
C ILE A 475 14.72 -12.23 14.36
N ALA A 476 14.89 -12.11 15.68
CA ALA A 476 14.23 -13.00 16.64
C ALA A 476 12.70 -12.93 16.52
N HIS A 477 12.17 -11.74 16.21
CA HIS A 477 10.74 -11.55 15.99
C HIS A 477 10.26 -12.20 14.69
N CYS A 478 10.97 -12.02 13.57
CA CYS A 478 10.72 -12.76 12.33
C CYS A 478 10.66 -14.28 12.58
N GLY A 479 11.60 -14.80 13.37
CA GLY A 479 11.64 -16.21 13.76
C GLY A 479 10.39 -16.68 14.52
N ARG A 480 9.94 -15.91 15.52
CA ARG A 480 8.69 -16.22 16.27
C ARG A 480 7.48 -16.26 15.35
N VAL A 481 7.37 -15.28 14.47
CA VAL A 481 6.27 -15.17 13.51
C VAL A 481 6.30 -16.33 12.52
N LYS A 482 7.47 -16.67 11.96
CA LYS A 482 7.65 -17.84 11.11
C LYS A 482 7.16 -19.12 11.80
N THR A 483 7.60 -19.38 13.03
CA THR A 483 7.20 -20.58 13.78
C THR A 483 5.69 -20.63 13.98
N ALA A 484 5.05 -19.49 14.27
CA ALA A 484 3.60 -19.44 14.44
C ALA A 484 2.84 -19.66 13.13
N ILE A 485 3.33 -19.13 11.99
CA ILE A 485 2.78 -19.43 10.65
C ILE A 485 2.91 -20.93 10.34
N GLU A 486 4.08 -21.51 10.55
CA GLU A 486 4.33 -22.94 10.33
C GLU A 486 3.45 -23.83 11.22
N ALA A 487 3.20 -23.41 12.48
CA ALA A 487 2.31 -24.12 13.37
C ALA A 487 0.84 -24.05 12.91
N ARG A 488 0.39 -22.87 12.46
CA ARG A 488 -0.98 -22.64 11.99
C ARG A 488 -1.29 -23.35 10.68
N TYR A 489 -0.34 -23.37 9.74
CA TYR A 489 -0.49 -23.95 8.40
C TYR A 489 0.34 -25.21 8.22
N ARG A 490 0.48 -26.02 9.28
CA ARG A 490 1.32 -27.21 9.33
C ARG A 490 1.13 -28.12 8.12
N ASP A 491 -0.11 -28.37 7.73
CA ASP A 491 -0.43 -29.27 6.61
C ASP A 491 0.10 -28.73 5.28
N LEU A 492 0.00 -27.42 5.04
CA LEU A 492 0.54 -26.78 3.84
C LEU A 492 2.07 -26.83 3.84
N CYS A 493 2.71 -26.54 4.97
CA CYS A 493 4.17 -26.60 5.09
C CYS A 493 4.70 -28.03 4.87
N GLN A 494 4.08 -29.04 5.50
CA GLN A 494 4.49 -30.45 5.35
C GLN A 494 4.33 -30.96 3.91
N GLN A 495 3.37 -30.41 3.17
CA GLN A 495 3.17 -30.73 1.76
C GLN A 495 4.07 -29.90 0.82
N GLY A 496 4.90 -28.98 1.33
CA GLY A 496 5.67 -28.06 0.50
C GLY A 496 4.78 -27.09 -0.30
N LEU A 497 3.58 -26.80 0.20
CA LEU A 497 2.61 -25.89 -0.43
C LEU A 497 2.62 -24.49 0.21
N LEU A 498 3.47 -24.25 1.20
CA LEU A 498 3.72 -22.92 1.76
C LEU A 498 5.21 -22.78 2.06
N HIS A 499 5.80 -21.69 1.56
CA HIS A 499 7.20 -21.36 1.82
C HIS A 499 7.31 -19.93 2.35
N THR A 500 8.26 -19.70 3.24
CA THR A 500 8.51 -18.40 3.89
C THR A 500 9.90 -17.87 3.57
N LEU A 501 10.02 -16.60 3.20
CA LEU A 501 11.28 -15.84 3.14
C LEU A 501 11.28 -14.81 4.28
N LEU A 502 12.32 -14.78 5.11
CA LEU A 502 12.44 -13.86 6.23
C LEU A 502 13.42 -12.75 5.88
N THR A 503 12.94 -11.52 5.95
CA THR A 503 13.73 -10.33 5.68
C THR A 503 13.62 -9.31 6.82
N VAL A 504 14.68 -8.53 7.02
CA VAL A 504 14.68 -7.38 7.94
C VAL A 504 15.19 -6.14 7.21
N ARG A 505 14.73 -4.95 7.61
CA ARG A 505 15.23 -3.70 7.00
C ARG A 505 15.52 -2.64 8.05
N ASP A 506 16.65 -1.94 7.90
CA ASP A 506 16.87 -0.70 8.62
C ASP A 506 15.93 0.38 8.06
N ARG A 507 15.03 0.91 8.89
CA ARG A 507 14.10 1.97 8.47
C ARG A 507 14.67 3.38 8.59
N ASP A 508 15.82 3.54 9.24
CA ASP A 508 16.51 4.82 9.38
C ASP A 508 17.33 5.16 8.14
N ARG A 509 17.59 4.17 7.27
CA ARG A 509 18.39 4.31 6.05
C ARG A 509 17.58 3.94 4.81
N HIS A 510 17.94 4.53 3.68
CA HIS A 510 17.41 4.13 2.38
C HIS A 510 18.24 2.96 1.84
N VAL A 511 17.96 1.76 2.34
CA VAL A 511 18.66 0.53 1.95
C VAL A 511 17.66 -0.60 1.69
N PRO A 512 18.00 -1.56 0.79
CA PRO A 512 17.24 -2.78 0.60
C PRO A 512 17.03 -3.58 1.89
N ALA A 513 15.99 -4.40 1.90
CA ALA A 513 15.84 -5.41 2.94
C ALA A 513 16.95 -6.47 2.85
N GLU A 514 17.41 -6.93 4.00
CA GLU A 514 18.37 -8.02 4.15
C GLU A 514 17.60 -9.33 4.33
N THR A 515 17.97 -10.35 3.55
CA THR A 515 17.46 -11.72 3.73
C THR A 515 18.18 -12.42 4.86
N VAL A 516 17.41 -12.95 5.80
CA VAL A 516 17.90 -13.58 7.04
C VAL A 516 17.84 -15.09 6.94
N SER A 517 16.74 -15.63 6.41
CA SER A 517 16.55 -17.07 6.24
C SER A 517 15.36 -17.38 5.33
N SER A 518 15.24 -18.64 4.92
CA SER A 518 14.10 -19.16 4.16
C SER A 518 13.66 -20.52 4.73
N SER A 519 12.41 -20.89 4.51
CA SER A 519 11.95 -22.28 4.72
C SER A 519 12.54 -23.25 3.70
N ILE A 520 13.09 -22.73 2.59
CA ILE A 520 13.79 -23.52 1.59
C ILE A 520 15.21 -23.79 2.12
N THR A 521 15.48 -25.03 2.46
CA THR A 521 16.79 -25.49 2.94
C THR A 521 17.33 -26.57 2.03
N PHE A 522 18.54 -26.38 1.52
CA PHE A 522 19.27 -27.43 0.82
C PHE A 522 20.17 -28.12 1.82
N ASN A 523 20.10 -29.45 1.90
CA ASN A 523 21.13 -30.22 2.58
C ASN A 523 22.42 -30.05 1.79
N THR A 524 23.28 -29.13 2.23
CA THR A 524 24.69 -29.15 1.82
C THR A 524 25.25 -30.43 2.41
N GLY A 525 25.36 -31.47 1.58
CA GLY A 525 25.96 -32.73 1.99
C GLY A 525 27.32 -32.43 2.63
N GLY A 526 27.47 -32.82 3.90
CA GLY A 526 28.78 -32.85 4.53
C GLY A 526 29.68 -33.69 3.63
N GLY A 527 30.79 -33.09 3.18
CA GLY A 527 31.77 -33.79 2.35
C GLY A 527 32.21 -35.07 3.05
N HIS A 528 32.01 -36.19 2.37
CA HIS A 528 32.70 -37.44 2.63
C HIS A 528 33.77 -37.63 1.56
#